data_AF-A0A3S3V0H5-F1
#
_entry.id   AF-A0A3S3V0H5-F1
#
_cell.length_a   1.000
_cell.length_b   1.000
_cell.length_c   1.000
_cell.angle_alpha   90.00
_cell.angle_beta   90.00
_cell.angle_gamma   90.00
#
_symmetry.space_group_name_H-M   'P 1'
#
loop_
_entity.id
_entity.type
_entity.pdbx_description
1 polymer ?
#
loop_
_entity_poly.entity_id
_entity_poly.type
_entity_poly.pdbx_seq_one_letter_code
_entity_poly.pdbx_strand_id
1 'polypeptide(L)' 'MEDGSEPATLREKAYASFTRHLLARDLRPGQFVSQRELVAFTGLPLGAIREIVPRLEAEGLLTT' A
#
# COMPACT_ATOMS: atom_id res chain seq x y z
N MET A 1 8.89 -2.99 26.66
CA MET A 1 9.69 -3.10 25.43
C MET A 1 9.06 -2.09 24.48
N GLU A 2 9.57 -0.86 24.47
CA GLU A 2 9.13 0.16 23.52
C GLU A 2 9.80 -0.16 22.20
N ASP A 3 9.01 -0.60 21.22
CA ASP A 3 9.48 -0.88 19.87
C ASP A 3 9.87 0.45 19.22
N GLY A 4 11.17 0.62 18.97
CA GLY A 4 11.78 1.84 18.45
C GLY A 4 11.50 2.07 16.97
N SER A 5 10.23 2.08 16.57
CA SER A 5 9.84 2.49 15.23
C SER A 5 9.92 4.02 15.15
N GLU A 6 10.96 4.54 14.50
CA GLU A 6 10.95 5.90 13.92
C GLU A 6 9.61 6.14 13.21
N PRO A 7 9.10 7.39 13.14
CA PRO A 7 7.83 7.65 12.47
C PRO A 7 7.93 7.17 11.02
N ALA A 8 7.31 6.01 10.75
CA ALA A 8 7.34 5.40 9.42
C ALA A 8 6.94 6.46 8.39
N THR A 9 7.76 6.61 7.37
CA THR A 9 7.54 7.54 6.27
C THR A 9 6.17 7.27 5.65
N LEU A 10 5.57 8.27 5.00
CA LEU A 10 4.27 8.07 4.32
C LEU A 10 4.33 6.90 3.34
N ARG A 11 5.48 6.68 2.70
CA ARG A 11 5.77 5.55 1.81
C ARG A 11 5.72 4.20 2.54
N GLU A 12 6.36 4.08 3.70
CA GLU A 12 6.36 2.85 4.50
C GLU A 12 4.96 2.55 5.05
N LYS A 13 4.22 3.58 5.47
CA LYS A 13 2.82 3.44 5.88
C LYS A 13 1.93 2.94 4.75
N ALA A 14 2.11 3.48 3.53
CA ALA A 14 1.33 3.05 2.37
C ALA A 14 1.62 1.60 1.99
N TYR A 15 2.90 1.20 2.00
CA TYR A 15 3.30 -0.17 1.75
C TYR A 15 2.70 -1.14 2.79
N ALA A 16 2.89 -0.84 4.08
CA ALA A 16 2.37 -1.67 5.17
C ALA A 16 0.83 -1.78 5.12
N SER A 17 0.13 -0.68 4.82
CA SER A 17 -1.32 -0.68 4.65
C SER A 17 -1.77 -1.57 3.49
N PHE A 18 -1.11 -1.46 2.33
CA PHE A 18 -1.42 -2.29 1.17
C PHE A 18 -1.25 -3.78 1.49
N THR A 19 -0.10 -4.18 2.05
CA THR A 19 0.18 -5.57 2.41
C THR A 19 -0.81 -6.11 3.43
N ARG A 20 -1.21 -5.29 4.41
CA ARG A 20 -2.25 -5.65 5.38
C ARG A 20 -3.57 -6.00 4.68
N HIS A 21 -4.03 -5.17 3.74
CA HIS A 21 -5.28 -5.43 3.01
C HIS A 21 -5.20 -6.67 2.10
N LEU A 22 -4.04 -6.92 1.50
CA LEU A 22 -3.81 -8.14 0.73
C LEU A 22 -3.88 -9.40 1.61
N LEU A 23 -3.24 -9.37 2.78
CA LEU A 23 -3.25 -10.48 3.75
C LEU A 23 -4.65 -10.68 4.37
N ALA A 24 -5.39 -9.61 4.61
CA ALA A 24 -6.76 -9.65 5.10
C ALA A 24 -7.79 -10.10 4.04
N ARG A 25 -7.36 -10.24 2.77
CA ARG A 25 -8.21 -10.53 1.60
C ARG A 25 -9.22 -9.43 1.26
N ASP A 26 -9.00 -8.21 1.75
CA ASP A 26 -9.73 -7.01 1.31
C ASP A 26 -9.36 -6.65 -0.13
N LEU A 27 -8.11 -6.95 -0.50
CA LEU A 27 -7.61 -6.94 -1.88
C LEU A 27 -7.33 -8.38 -2.31
N ARG A 28 -7.79 -8.76 -3.51
CA ARG A 28 -7.57 -10.12 -4.05
C ARG A 28 -6.55 -10.10 -5.19
N PRO A 29 -5.70 -11.13 -5.32
CA PRO A 29 -4.84 -11.27 -6.50
C PRO A 29 -5.66 -11.22 -7.80
N GLY A 30 -5.19 -10.45 -8.78
CA GLY A 30 -5.87 -10.24 -10.06
C GLY A 30 -7.09 -9.31 -10.02
N GLN A 31 -7.44 -8.76 -8.85
CA GLN A 31 -8.49 -7.75 -8.75
C GLN A 31 -8.01 -6.45 -9.40
N PHE A 32 -8.83 -5.88 -10.28
CA PHE A 32 -8.63 -4.52 -10.73
C PHE A 32 -8.91 -3.54 -9.58
N VAL A 33 -7.98 -2.62 -9.32
CA VAL A 33 -8.12 -1.59 -8.27
C VAL A 33 -7.70 -0.25 -8.85
N SER A 34 -8.58 0.75 -8.76
CA SER A 34 -8.29 2.12 -9.18
C SER A 34 -7.45 2.87 -8.14
N GLN A 35 -6.78 3.94 -8.56
CA GLN A 35 -6.06 4.85 -7.66
C GLN A 35 -6.97 5.41 -6.55
N ARG A 36 -8.24 5.70 -6.86
CA ARG A 36 -9.22 6.20 -5.89
C ARG A 36 -9.55 5.14 -4.82
N GLU A 37 -9.68 3.88 -5.22
CA GLU A 37 -9.91 2.78 -4.28
C GLU A 37 -8.69 2.54 -3.39
N LEU A 38 -7.47 2.62 -3.92
CA LEU A 38 -6.24 2.52 -3.11
C LEU A 38 -6.17 3.61 -2.04
N VAL A 39 -6.55 4.85 -2.37
CA VAL A 39 -6.66 5.94 -1.40
C VAL A 39 -7.70 5.62 -0.32
N ALA A 40 -8.85 5.07 -0.72
CA ALA A 40 -9.91 4.71 0.22
C ALA A 40 -9.51 3.55 1.16
N PHE A 41 -8.85 2.51 0.64
CA PHE A 41 -8.37 1.38 1.46
C PHE A 41 -7.31 1.82 2.46
N THR A 42 -6.32 2.56 1.99
CA THR A 42 -5.15 2.93 2.82
C THR A 42 -5.39 4.13 3.72
N GLY A 43 -6.38 4.99 3.40
CA GLY A 43 -6.58 6.27 4.07
C GLY A 43 -5.47 7.29 3.80
N LEU A 44 -4.61 7.05 2.80
CA LEU A 44 -3.44 7.86 2.50
C LEU A 44 -3.65 8.71 1.23
N PRO A 45 -2.98 9.88 1.14
CA PRO A 45 -3.13 10.75 -0.02
C PRO A 45 -2.55 10.11 -1.29
N LEU A 46 -3.10 10.48 -2.45
CA LEU A 46 -2.71 9.92 -3.74
C LEU A 46 -1.20 10.06 -4.05
N GLY A 47 -0.54 11.11 -3.55
CA GLY A 47 0.92 11.26 -3.66
C GLY A 47 1.68 10.10 -3.04
N ALA A 48 1.33 9.72 -1.80
CA ALA A 48 1.95 8.60 -1.10
C ALA A 48 1.68 7.26 -1.80
N ILE A 49 0.48 7.09 -2.38
CA ILE A 49 0.16 5.91 -3.21
C ILE A 49 1.06 5.86 -4.45
N ARG A 50 1.19 6.96 -5.19
CA ARG A 50 2.03 7.01 -6.40
C ARG A 50 3.50 6.70 -6.13
N GLU A 51 4.00 7.06 -4.96
CA GLU A 51 5.38 6.76 -4.56
C GLU A 51 5.63 5.27 -4.26
N ILE A 52 4.60 4.51 -3.90
CA ILE A 52 4.75 3.06 -3.64
C ILE A 52 4.49 2.19 -4.87
N VAL A 53 3.76 2.68 -5.88
CA VAL A 53 3.42 1.90 -7.10
C VAL A 53 4.66 1.27 -7.75
N PRO A 54 5.76 1.99 -8.03
CA PRO A 54 6.93 1.39 -8.68
C PRO A 54 7.56 0.26 -7.86
N ARG A 55 7.47 0.35 -6.53
CA ARG A 55 7.96 -0.70 -5.63
C ARG A 55 7.05 -1.93 -5.69
N LEU A 56 5.74 -1.74 -5.65
CA LEU A 56 4.76 -2.83 -5.75
C LEU A 56 4.86 -3.55 -7.10
N GLU A 57 5.13 -2.83 -8.18
CA GLU A 57 5.40 -3.41 -9.50
C GLU A 57 6.69 -4.24 -9.50
N ALA A 58 7.78 -3.70 -8.95
CA ALA A 58 9.05 -4.41 -8.86
C ALA A 58 8.97 -5.71 -8.02
N GLU A 59 8.09 -5.72 -7.01
CA GLU A 59 7.81 -6.88 -6.16
C GLU A 59 6.74 -7.83 -6.76
N GLY A 60 6.14 -7.48 -7.90
CA GLY A 60 5.10 -8.28 -8.56
C GLY A 60 3.74 -8.26 -7.84
N LEU A 61 3.53 -7.31 -6.93
CA LEU A 61 2.29 -7.12 -6.17
C LEU A 61 1.24 -6.30 -6.94
N LEU A 62 1.68 -5.49 -7.90
CA LEU A 62 0.82 -4.74 -8.82
C LEU A 62 1.32 -4.88 -10.26
N THR A 63 0.39 -4.70 -11.18
CA THR A 63 0.65 -4.54 -12.61
C THR A 63 -0.28 -3.45 -13.15
N THR A 64 0.23 -2.59 -14.03
CA THR A 64 -0.52 -1.47 -14.64
C THR A 64 -0.79 -1.72 -16.11
#